data_AF-A0A2P2EA83-F1
#
_entry.id   AF-A0A2P2EA83-F1
#
_cell.length_a   1.000
_cell.length_b   1.000
_cell.length_c   1.000
_cell.angle_alpha   90.00
_cell.angle_beta   90.00
_cell.angle_gamma   90.00
#
_symmetry.space_group_name_H-M   'P 1'
#
loop_
_entity.id
_entity.type
_entity.pdbx_description
1 polymer ?
#
loop_
_entity_poly.entity_id
_entity_poly.type
_entity_poly.pdbx_seq_one_letter_code
_entity_poly.pdbx_strand_id
1 'polypeptide(L)'
;MAPAEWRVVTAMTFVDLLSALYLDHDVAALDRLYLHRAIRRQQGGRLFGRSAIRQAILSDLARFEGWDVTIHAGTDTFVDLEWLSPDGVRVRRHHWAWYENDRIAADVVITQGKAETPLSTHHGLLGELDSGRGQIGPGPLSGFSETSCQLHTLWNGRSLASLKQLYHDGLVWQGPEDRGGLRDLKAWWLKQFLTYPQSHIIFEREVAFGGHIALLWQWGRIDGQGVRTRVTGSSLLNSVDGRIAVETLLTDEG
;
A
#
# COMPACT_ATOMS: atom_id res chain seq x y z
N MET A 1 45.73 -16.85 -12.81
CA MET A 1 44.74 -15.98 -13.48
C MET A 1 43.37 -16.51 -13.09
N ALA A 2 42.80 -15.99 -12.00
CA ALA A 2 41.52 -16.47 -11.47
C ALA A 2 40.38 -15.93 -12.35
N PRO A 3 39.32 -16.72 -12.62
CA PRO A 3 38.20 -16.25 -13.42
C PRO A 3 37.46 -15.16 -12.65
N ALA A 4 37.12 -14.08 -13.37
CA ALA A 4 36.32 -12.99 -12.84
C ALA A 4 35.01 -13.55 -12.27
N GLU A 5 34.79 -13.33 -10.98
CA GLU A 5 33.50 -13.55 -10.34
C GLU A 5 32.48 -12.70 -11.08
N TRP A 6 31.56 -13.36 -11.79
CA TRP A 6 30.35 -12.75 -12.26
C TRP A 6 29.56 -12.37 -11.02
N ARG A 7 29.78 -11.16 -10.50
CA ARG A 7 28.85 -10.56 -9.54
C ARG A 7 27.51 -10.53 -10.25
N VAL A 8 26.60 -11.39 -9.80
CA VAL A 8 25.17 -11.20 -10.02
C VAL A 8 24.90 -9.78 -9.56
N VAL A 9 24.68 -8.87 -10.49
CA VAL A 9 24.16 -7.54 -10.17
C VAL A 9 22.77 -7.84 -9.64
N THR A 10 22.62 -7.85 -8.32
CA THR A 10 21.33 -7.98 -7.67
C THR A 10 20.41 -6.92 -8.29
N ALA A 11 19.28 -7.37 -8.83
CA ALA A 11 18.29 -6.48 -9.42
C ALA A 11 17.88 -5.47 -8.34
N MET A 12 17.91 -4.19 -8.67
CA MET A 12 17.55 -3.11 -7.74
C MET A 12 16.06 -3.20 -7.42
N THR A 13 15.70 -3.38 -6.16
CA THR A 13 14.30 -3.41 -5.70
C THR A 13 13.68 -2.01 -5.74
N PHE A 14 12.37 -1.91 -5.52
CA PHE A 14 11.73 -0.59 -5.42
C PHE A 14 12.19 0.20 -4.19
N VAL A 15 12.42 -0.51 -3.08
CA VAL A 15 12.98 0.06 -1.85
C VAL A 15 14.39 0.57 -2.10
N ASP A 16 15.24 -0.20 -2.77
CA ASP A 16 16.60 0.23 -3.13
C ASP A 16 16.56 1.48 -4.01
N LEU A 17 15.63 1.53 -4.98
CA LEU A 17 15.47 2.72 -5.81
C LEU A 17 15.10 3.94 -4.96
N LEU A 18 14.08 3.86 -4.11
CA LEU A 18 13.65 5.03 -3.34
C LEU A 18 14.69 5.43 -2.29
N SER A 19 15.45 4.47 -1.75
CA SER A 19 16.61 4.75 -0.89
C SER A 19 17.68 5.51 -1.67
N ALA A 20 18.08 5.01 -2.84
CA ALA A 20 19.04 5.70 -3.70
C ALA A 20 18.58 7.12 -4.04
N LEU A 21 17.30 7.31 -4.34
CA LEU A 21 16.75 8.62 -4.71
C LEU A 21 16.70 9.61 -3.53
N TYR A 22 16.20 9.19 -2.37
CA TYR A 22 15.84 10.10 -1.29
C TYR A 22 16.80 10.07 -0.09
N LEU A 23 17.57 9.00 0.10
CA LEU A 23 18.62 8.93 1.12
C LEU A 23 19.99 9.27 0.53
N ASP A 24 20.31 8.71 -0.64
CA ASP A 24 21.64 8.89 -1.26
C ASP A 24 21.69 10.03 -2.28
N HIS A 25 20.54 10.62 -2.62
CA HIS A 25 20.38 11.65 -3.65
C HIS A 25 20.89 11.22 -5.05
N ASP A 26 20.94 9.91 -5.32
CA ASP A 26 21.31 9.32 -6.61
C ASP A 26 20.12 9.27 -7.57
N VAL A 27 19.88 10.39 -8.22
CA VAL A 27 18.83 10.53 -9.23
C VAL A 27 19.12 9.72 -10.50
N ALA A 28 20.36 9.29 -10.72
CA ALA A 28 20.71 8.42 -11.84
C ALA A 28 20.15 6.99 -11.65
N ALA A 29 19.79 6.61 -10.42
CA ALA A 29 19.13 5.34 -10.13
C ALA A 29 17.84 5.13 -10.95
N LEU A 30 17.13 6.21 -11.34
CA LEU A 30 15.96 6.13 -12.22
C LEU A 30 16.27 5.42 -13.54
N ASP A 31 17.46 5.59 -14.10
CA ASP A 31 17.79 5.01 -15.41
C ASP A 31 17.90 3.48 -15.37
N ARG A 32 18.18 2.95 -14.17
CA ARG A 32 18.28 1.51 -13.89
C ARG A 32 16.90 0.85 -13.85
N LEU A 33 15.93 1.44 -13.15
CA LEU A 33 14.64 0.77 -12.88
C LEU A 33 13.44 1.35 -13.63
N TYR A 34 13.42 2.63 -14.00
CA TYR A 34 12.29 3.21 -14.77
C TYR A 34 12.44 2.99 -16.27
N LEU A 35 11.34 2.61 -16.93
CA LEU A 35 11.21 2.71 -18.37
C LEU A 35 11.24 4.18 -18.81
N HIS A 36 11.81 4.46 -19.99
CA HIS A 36 11.82 5.80 -20.55
C HIS A 36 10.39 6.39 -20.69
N ARG A 37 9.41 5.53 -21.00
CA ARG A 37 7.98 5.89 -21.16
C ARG A 37 7.14 5.82 -19.89
N ALA A 38 7.77 5.65 -18.72
CA ALA A 38 7.04 5.42 -17.48
C ALA A 38 6.06 6.55 -17.14
N ILE A 39 4.95 6.22 -16.48
CA ILE A 39 3.90 7.18 -16.11
C ILE A 39 3.78 7.25 -14.59
N ARG A 40 3.93 8.45 -14.01
CA ARG A 40 3.65 8.69 -12.59
C ARG A 40 2.31 9.37 -12.42
N ARG A 41 1.48 8.90 -11.50
CA ARG A 41 0.36 9.67 -10.97
C ARG A 41 0.71 10.19 -9.58
N GLN A 42 0.53 11.47 -9.35
CA GLN A 42 0.80 12.09 -8.06
C GLN A 42 -0.13 13.28 -7.80
N GLN A 43 -0.02 13.89 -6.62
CA GLN A 43 -0.67 15.17 -6.37
C GLN A 43 -0.23 16.19 -7.43
N GLY A 44 -1.22 16.79 -8.11
CA GLY A 44 -0.97 17.71 -9.23
C GLY A 44 -1.10 17.10 -10.62
N GLY A 45 -1.30 15.78 -10.76
CA GLY A 45 -1.71 15.16 -12.03
C GLY A 45 -0.86 13.95 -12.45
N ARG A 46 -0.73 13.77 -13.78
CA ARG A 46 0.05 12.68 -14.38
C ARG A 46 1.33 13.24 -14.99
N LEU A 47 2.45 12.60 -14.71
CA LEU A 47 3.74 12.84 -15.34
C LEU A 47 4.00 11.74 -16.36
N PHE A 48 4.44 12.13 -17.55
CA PHE A 48 4.72 11.21 -18.64
C PHE A 48 6.21 11.20 -18.96
N GLY A 49 6.79 10.01 -18.93
CA GLY A 49 8.19 9.77 -19.22
C GLY A 49 9.11 9.98 -18.02
N ARG A 50 10.21 9.23 -18.02
CA ARG A 50 11.21 9.21 -16.96
C ARG A 50 11.79 10.60 -16.67
N SER A 51 11.94 11.45 -17.68
CA SER A 51 12.44 12.82 -17.52
C SER A 51 11.52 13.71 -16.69
N ALA A 52 10.20 13.61 -16.86
CA ALA A 52 9.25 14.38 -16.05
C ALA A 52 9.25 13.89 -14.59
N ILE A 53 9.33 12.57 -14.40
CA ILE A 53 9.44 11.94 -13.08
C ILE A 53 10.73 12.38 -12.37
N ARG A 54 11.85 12.42 -13.10
CA ARG A 54 13.13 12.93 -12.62
C ARG A 54 13.02 14.37 -12.10
N GLN A 55 12.37 15.25 -12.86
CA GLN A 55 12.19 16.66 -12.45
C GLN A 55 11.33 16.78 -11.19
N ALA A 56 10.29 15.95 -11.05
CA ALA A 56 9.49 15.92 -9.84
C ALA A 56 10.31 15.47 -8.62
N ILE A 57 11.16 14.45 -8.77
CA ILE A 57 12.04 13.98 -7.70
C ILE A 57 13.08 15.04 -7.32
N LEU A 58 13.70 15.71 -8.30
CA LEU A 58 14.61 16.83 -8.03
C LEU A 58 13.92 17.97 -7.29
N SER A 59 12.66 18.25 -7.63
CA SER A 59 11.84 19.25 -6.93
C SER A 59 11.53 18.82 -5.50
N ASP A 60 11.30 17.52 -5.25
CA ASP A 60 11.13 17.00 -3.90
C ASP A 60 12.41 17.13 -3.07
N LEU A 61 13.57 16.76 -3.64
CA LEU A 61 14.86 16.87 -2.97
C LEU A 61 15.19 18.32 -2.58
N ALA A 62 14.93 19.26 -3.48
CA ALA A 62 15.09 20.69 -3.17
C ALA A 62 14.08 21.18 -2.12
N ARG A 63 12.85 20.67 -2.15
CA ARG A 63 11.80 21.06 -1.19
C ARG A 63 12.08 20.54 0.22
N PHE A 64 12.60 19.32 0.34
CA PHE A 64 12.86 18.63 1.61
C PHE A 64 14.34 18.69 2.00
N GLU A 65 15.09 19.66 1.46
CA GLU A 65 16.49 19.85 1.82
C GLU A 65 16.62 20.07 3.35
N GLY A 66 17.49 19.27 3.98
CA GLY A 66 17.70 19.29 5.43
C GLY A 66 16.59 18.62 6.26
N TRP A 67 15.64 17.93 5.64
CA TRP A 67 14.65 17.09 6.33
C TRP A 67 15.18 15.65 6.43
N ASP A 68 14.90 14.98 7.54
CA ASP A 68 15.21 13.56 7.69
C ASP A 68 14.17 12.72 6.94
N VAL A 69 14.61 11.75 6.13
CA VAL A 69 13.72 10.79 5.48
C VAL A 69 13.82 9.42 6.11
N THR A 70 12.69 8.76 6.33
CA THR A 70 12.61 7.40 6.88
C THR A 70 11.71 6.54 6.01
N ILE A 71 12.19 5.36 5.61
CA ILE A 71 11.36 4.31 5.01
C ILE A 71 10.82 3.43 6.13
N HIS A 72 9.50 3.32 6.22
CA HIS A 72 8.83 2.60 7.30
C HIS A 72 8.44 1.17 6.92
N ALA A 73 8.10 0.96 5.65
CA ALA A 73 7.74 -0.32 5.09
C ALA A 73 8.00 -0.28 3.58
N GLY A 74 8.34 -1.42 3.00
CA GLY A 74 8.45 -1.51 1.55
C GLY A 74 8.66 -2.93 1.07
N THR A 75 8.22 -3.14 -0.17
CA THR A 75 8.35 -4.37 -0.96
C THR A 75 8.85 -3.96 -2.35
N ASP A 76 8.92 -4.91 -3.28
CA ASP A 76 9.21 -4.59 -4.68
C ASP A 76 8.13 -3.75 -5.35
N THR A 77 6.93 -3.64 -4.80
CA THR A 77 5.78 -3.03 -5.50
C THR A 77 5.16 -1.85 -4.76
N PHE A 78 5.45 -1.65 -3.48
CA PHE A 78 5.07 -0.45 -2.76
C PHE A 78 6.10 -0.05 -1.70
N VAL A 79 6.12 1.22 -1.33
CA VAL A 79 6.98 1.75 -0.26
C VAL A 79 6.24 2.87 0.47
N ASP A 80 6.30 2.85 1.80
CA ASP A 80 5.80 3.91 2.68
C ASP A 80 6.98 4.64 3.34
N LEU A 81 7.02 5.96 3.18
CA LEU A 81 8.10 6.80 3.66
C LEU A 81 7.59 8.12 4.25
N GLU A 82 8.39 8.73 5.10
CA GLU A 82 8.10 9.97 5.80
C GLU A 82 9.31 10.91 5.75
N TRP A 83 9.08 12.18 5.45
CA TRP A 83 10.03 13.27 5.72
C TRP A 83 9.64 13.98 7.02
N LEU A 84 10.61 14.23 7.87
CA LEU A 84 10.51 14.99 9.11
C LEU A 84 11.41 16.23 9.02
N SER A 85 10.80 17.41 9.12
CA SER A 85 11.55 18.66 9.16
C SER A 85 12.23 18.90 10.51
N PRO A 86 13.25 19.77 10.57
CA PRO A 86 13.86 20.17 11.83
C PRO A 86 12.89 20.82 12.83
N ASP A 87 11.80 21.44 12.36
CA ASP A 87 10.74 22.04 13.17
C ASP A 87 9.57 21.07 13.48
N GLY A 88 9.70 19.78 13.13
CA GLY A 88 8.76 18.73 13.52
C GLY A 88 7.56 18.53 12.58
N VAL A 89 7.54 19.20 11.43
CA VAL A 89 6.55 19.00 10.36
C VAL A 89 6.82 17.68 9.67
N ARG A 90 5.75 16.90 9.44
CA ARG A 90 5.82 15.59 8.78
C ARG A 90 5.14 15.62 7.43
N VAL A 91 5.76 14.99 6.44
CA VAL A 91 5.14 14.69 5.14
C VAL A 91 5.31 13.21 4.87
N ARG A 92 4.19 12.50 4.78
CA ARG A 92 4.17 11.07 4.48
C ARG A 92 3.78 10.81 3.04
N ARG A 93 4.41 9.81 2.42
CA ARG A 93 4.04 9.32 1.10
C ARG A 93 4.00 7.80 1.03
N HIS A 94 3.02 7.31 0.26
CA HIS A 94 2.91 5.92 -0.12
C HIS A 94 3.10 5.82 -1.64
N HIS A 95 4.14 5.10 -2.04
CA HIS A 95 4.52 4.84 -3.42
C HIS A 95 4.08 3.44 -3.85
N TRP A 96 3.55 3.30 -5.05
CA TRP A 96 3.14 2.05 -5.68
C TRP A 96 3.72 1.96 -7.07
N ALA A 97 4.29 0.83 -7.46
CA ALA A 97 4.90 0.63 -8.77
C ALA A 97 4.34 -0.60 -9.50
N TRP A 98 4.19 -0.47 -10.80
CA TRP A 98 3.88 -1.55 -11.72
C TRP A 98 5.03 -1.76 -12.70
N TYR A 99 5.36 -3.03 -12.92
CA TYR A 99 6.51 -3.43 -13.72
C TYR A 99 6.11 -3.93 -15.10
N GLU A 100 6.98 -3.69 -16.07
CA GLU A 100 6.99 -4.31 -17.38
C GLU A 100 8.43 -4.70 -17.69
N ASN A 101 8.70 -5.99 -17.87
CA ASN A 101 10.04 -6.56 -18.11
C ASN A 101 11.06 -6.06 -17.08
N ASP A 102 10.75 -6.27 -15.79
CA ASP A 102 11.60 -5.93 -14.63
C ASP A 102 11.93 -4.43 -14.49
N ARG A 103 11.15 -3.56 -15.16
CA ARG A 103 11.28 -2.11 -15.06
C ARG A 103 9.96 -1.46 -14.73
N ILE A 104 9.99 -0.39 -13.94
CA ILE A 104 8.82 0.38 -13.58
C ILE A 104 8.27 1.08 -14.82
N ALA A 105 7.05 0.67 -15.20
CA ALA A 105 6.28 1.20 -16.32
C ALA A 105 5.27 2.26 -15.85
N ALA A 106 4.77 2.13 -14.62
CA ALA A 106 3.92 3.11 -14.01
C ALA A 106 4.12 3.14 -12.50
N ASP A 107 3.88 4.29 -11.88
CA ASP A 107 3.82 4.39 -10.43
C ASP A 107 2.75 5.40 -9.98
N VAL A 108 2.32 5.26 -8.73
CA VAL A 108 1.38 6.16 -8.06
C VAL A 108 2.02 6.60 -6.76
N VAL A 109 1.96 7.91 -6.49
CA VAL A 109 2.46 8.52 -5.26
C VAL A 109 1.31 9.25 -4.57
N ILE A 110 0.87 8.73 -3.44
CA ILE A 110 -0.12 9.39 -2.59
C ILE A 110 0.62 10.11 -1.48
N THR A 111 0.40 11.42 -1.37
CA THR A 111 0.97 12.26 -0.32
C THR A 111 -0.12 12.63 0.67
N GLN A 112 0.15 12.49 1.97
CA GLN A 112 -0.81 12.90 2.99
C GLN A 112 -1.06 14.41 2.90
N GLY A 113 -2.34 14.81 2.84
CA GLY A 113 -2.74 16.22 2.92
C GLY A 113 -2.47 16.85 4.30
N LYS A 114 -2.47 18.18 4.39
CA LYS A 114 -2.36 18.91 5.68
C LYS A 114 -3.68 18.78 6.49
N ALA A 115 -3.79 17.72 7.28
CA ALA A 115 -4.65 17.51 8.47
C ALA A 115 -4.68 15.98 8.71
N GLU A 116 -4.67 15.40 9.90
CA GLU A 116 -4.69 15.82 11.30
C GLU A 116 -4.24 14.59 12.10
N THR A 117 -3.45 14.80 13.17
CA THR A 117 -3.10 13.84 14.24
C THR A 117 -2.41 12.53 13.81
N PRO A 118 -1.25 12.17 14.41
CA PRO A 118 -0.65 10.86 14.16
C PRO A 118 -1.65 9.73 14.47
N LEU A 119 -1.74 8.75 13.57
CA LEU A 119 -2.55 7.56 13.74
C LEU A 119 -2.15 6.87 15.05
N SER A 120 -3.10 6.72 15.97
CA SER A 120 -2.87 5.88 17.13
C SER A 120 -2.96 4.42 16.67
N THR A 121 -1.85 3.68 16.74
CA THR A 121 -1.74 2.25 16.41
C THR A 121 -2.37 1.35 17.48
N HIS A 122 -3.24 1.90 18.33
CA HIS A 122 -3.90 1.12 19.37
C HIS A 122 -5.06 0.35 18.74
N HIS A 123 -4.74 -0.79 18.13
CA HIS A 123 -5.71 -1.84 17.93
C HIS A 123 -6.06 -2.38 19.31
N GLY A 124 -7.30 -2.18 19.76
CA GLY A 124 -7.84 -3.08 20.77
C GLY A 124 -7.63 -4.49 20.24
N LEU A 125 -6.91 -5.33 20.99
CA LEU A 125 -6.74 -6.74 20.66
C LEU A 125 -8.10 -7.26 20.22
N LEU A 126 -8.19 -7.78 18.99
CA LEU A 126 -9.37 -8.50 18.54
C LEU A 126 -9.69 -9.50 19.64
N GLY A 127 -10.89 -9.32 20.22
CA GLY A 127 -11.27 -9.93 21.49
C GLY A 127 -10.83 -11.37 21.53
N GLU A 128 -10.23 -11.75 22.65
CA GLU A 128 -9.95 -13.13 23.01
C GLU A 128 -11.07 -14.03 22.47
N LEU A 129 -10.69 -15.10 21.79
CA LEU A 129 -11.62 -16.10 21.25
C LEU A 129 -12.48 -16.64 22.41
N ASP A 130 -13.62 -16.00 22.65
CA ASP A 130 -14.56 -16.45 23.66
C ASP A 130 -15.33 -17.62 23.03
N SER A 131 -14.91 -18.83 23.39
CA SER A 131 -15.46 -20.07 22.85
C SER A 131 -16.98 -20.06 23.00
N GLY A 132 -17.70 -19.97 21.88
CA GLY A 132 -19.17 -20.03 21.82
C GLY A 132 -19.90 -18.70 21.60
N ARG A 133 -19.23 -17.56 21.44
CA ARG A 133 -19.90 -16.25 21.19
C ARG A 133 -19.56 -15.54 19.86
N GLY A 134 -18.70 -16.14 19.04
CA GLY A 134 -18.25 -15.53 17.78
C GLY A 134 -17.18 -14.46 18.01
N GLN A 135 -16.54 -14.00 16.93
CA GLN A 135 -15.55 -12.93 16.99
C GLN A 135 -16.23 -11.62 17.42
N ILE A 136 -15.76 -10.98 18.48
CA ILE A 136 -16.13 -9.60 18.79
C ILE A 136 -15.72 -8.77 17.57
N GLY A 137 -16.69 -8.07 16.97
CA GLY A 137 -16.46 -7.28 15.78
C GLY A 137 -15.35 -6.25 16.02
N PRO A 138 -14.54 -5.95 14.99
CA PRO A 138 -13.51 -4.92 15.12
C PRO A 138 -14.12 -3.59 15.63
N GLY A 139 -13.53 -3.01 16.67
CA GLY A 139 -13.86 -1.65 17.08
C GLY A 139 -13.52 -0.62 15.98
N PRO A 140 -14.04 0.62 16.09
CA PRO A 140 -13.67 1.69 15.17
C PRO A 140 -12.16 1.97 15.22
N LEU A 141 -11.57 2.24 14.05
CA LEU A 141 -10.15 2.58 13.95
C LEU A 141 -9.97 4.09 14.15
N SER A 142 -9.12 4.48 15.10
CA SER A 142 -8.78 5.90 15.30
C SER A 142 -7.84 6.40 14.21
N GLY A 143 -8.16 7.54 13.60
CA GLY A 143 -7.30 8.20 12.59
C GLY A 143 -7.46 7.68 11.16
N PHE A 144 -8.29 6.66 10.95
CA PHE A 144 -8.61 6.14 9.62
C PHE A 144 -9.86 6.84 9.06
N SER A 145 -9.97 6.91 7.74
CA SER A 145 -11.19 7.39 7.10
C SER A 145 -12.38 6.47 7.36
N GLU A 146 -13.59 6.99 7.13
CA GLU A 146 -14.81 6.18 7.21
C GLU A 146 -14.75 4.98 6.25
N THR A 147 -14.23 5.18 5.04
CA THR A 147 -14.02 4.10 4.06
C THR A 147 -13.13 3.00 4.62
N SER A 148 -12.00 3.34 5.23
CA SER A 148 -11.12 2.36 5.86
C SER A 148 -11.77 1.68 7.08
N CYS A 149 -12.53 2.42 7.89
CA CYS A 149 -13.29 1.82 9.00
C CYS A 149 -14.33 0.79 8.50
N GLN A 150 -14.99 1.09 7.38
CA GLN A 150 -15.94 0.19 6.74
C GLN A 150 -15.23 -1.04 6.14
N LEU A 151 -14.08 -0.87 5.48
CA LEU A 151 -13.25 -1.99 4.99
C LEU A 151 -12.78 -2.89 6.14
N HIS A 152 -12.28 -2.30 7.22
CA HIS A 152 -11.84 -3.03 8.41
C HIS A 152 -12.97 -3.88 8.99
N THR A 153 -14.16 -3.31 9.11
CA THR A 153 -15.37 -4.02 9.54
C THR A 153 -15.75 -5.13 8.57
N LEU A 154 -15.66 -4.87 7.26
CA LEU A 154 -15.99 -5.86 6.24
C LEU A 154 -15.03 -7.05 6.25
N TRP A 155 -13.72 -6.80 6.32
CA TRP A 155 -12.71 -7.84 6.24
C TRP A 155 -12.63 -8.67 7.53
N ASN A 156 -12.58 -8.02 8.69
CA ASN A 156 -12.51 -8.75 9.97
C ASN A 156 -13.86 -9.29 10.44
N GLY A 157 -14.96 -8.57 10.17
CA GLY A 157 -16.32 -9.05 10.46
C GLY A 157 -16.86 -10.01 9.40
N ARG A 158 -16.11 -10.25 8.31
CA ARG A 158 -16.49 -11.10 7.17
C ARG A 158 -17.86 -10.75 6.59
N SER A 159 -18.25 -9.47 6.67
CA SER A 159 -19.56 -8.98 6.27
C SER A 159 -19.63 -8.74 4.76
N LEU A 160 -19.47 -9.81 3.98
CA LEU A 160 -19.51 -9.76 2.51
C LEU A 160 -20.89 -9.33 1.96
N ALA A 161 -21.94 -9.34 2.79
CA ALA A 161 -23.25 -8.81 2.44
C ALA A 161 -23.25 -7.28 2.26
N SER A 162 -22.35 -6.58 2.96
CA SER A 162 -22.22 -5.11 2.92
C SER A 162 -21.39 -4.58 1.76
N LEU A 163 -20.82 -5.47 0.91
CA LEU A 163 -19.97 -5.08 -0.21
C LEU A 163 -20.61 -4.04 -1.13
N LYS A 164 -21.91 -4.16 -1.42
CA LYS A 164 -22.63 -3.21 -2.30
C LYS A 164 -22.76 -1.80 -1.72
N GLN A 165 -22.69 -1.66 -0.39
CA GLN A 165 -22.76 -0.35 0.26
C GLN A 165 -21.43 0.39 0.10
N LEU A 166 -20.32 -0.34 0.12
CA LEU A 166 -18.97 0.22 0.10
C LEU A 166 -18.39 0.36 -1.32
N TYR A 167 -18.70 -0.58 -2.22
CA TYR A 167 -18.15 -0.62 -3.57
C TYR A 167 -19.18 -0.26 -4.62
N HIS A 168 -18.75 0.42 -5.68
CA HIS A 168 -19.56 0.67 -6.89
C HIS A 168 -19.88 -0.64 -7.64
N ASP A 169 -21.02 -0.65 -8.34
CA ASP A 169 -21.40 -1.81 -9.18
C ASP A 169 -20.43 -2.00 -10.35
N GLY A 170 -19.86 -0.90 -10.85
CA GLY A 170 -18.82 -0.87 -11.89
C GLY A 170 -17.39 -0.96 -11.35
N LEU A 171 -17.19 -1.55 -10.16
CA LEU A 171 -15.87 -1.72 -9.56
C LEU A 171 -14.86 -2.31 -10.55
N VAL A 172 -13.68 -1.71 -10.63
CA VAL A 172 -12.48 -2.33 -11.20
C VAL A 172 -11.60 -2.80 -10.06
N TRP A 173 -11.53 -4.11 -9.87
CA TRP A 173 -10.70 -4.74 -8.86
C TRP A 173 -9.49 -5.44 -9.49
N GLN A 174 -8.33 -5.27 -8.87
CA GLN A 174 -7.12 -5.99 -9.18
C GLN A 174 -6.56 -6.58 -7.89
N GLY A 175 -6.66 -7.89 -7.73
CA GLY A 175 -6.05 -8.61 -6.62
C GLY A 175 -4.65 -9.16 -6.95
N PRO A 176 -4.05 -9.93 -6.02
CA PRO A 176 -2.73 -10.51 -6.21
C PRO A 176 -2.65 -11.50 -7.38
N GLU A 177 -3.71 -12.27 -7.59
CA GLU A 177 -3.75 -13.36 -8.59
C GLU A 177 -4.72 -13.08 -9.75
N ASP A 178 -5.59 -12.08 -9.63
CA ASP A 178 -6.74 -11.92 -10.54
C ASP A 178 -7.16 -10.46 -10.69
N ARG A 179 -7.95 -10.19 -11.72
CA ARG A 179 -8.57 -8.90 -11.99
C ARG A 179 -10.02 -9.10 -12.40
N GLY A 180 -10.90 -8.21 -11.96
CA GLY A 180 -12.31 -8.32 -12.27
C GLY A 180 -13.13 -7.21 -11.65
N GLY A 181 -14.36 -7.54 -11.27
CA GLY A 181 -15.28 -6.63 -10.60
C GLY A 181 -15.64 -7.09 -9.20
N LEU A 182 -16.78 -6.60 -8.71
CA LEU A 182 -17.26 -6.89 -7.35
C LEU A 182 -17.44 -8.39 -7.07
N ARG A 183 -17.80 -9.17 -8.09
CA ARG A 183 -17.96 -10.62 -7.95
C ARG A 183 -16.62 -11.32 -7.69
N ASP A 184 -15.58 -10.91 -8.38
CA ASP A 184 -14.25 -11.52 -8.31
C ASP A 184 -13.57 -11.14 -6.99
N LEU A 185 -13.68 -9.88 -6.57
CA LEU A 185 -13.30 -9.43 -5.23
C LEU A 185 -13.98 -10.27 -4.14
N LYS A 186 -15.31 -10.47 -4.25
CA LYS A 186 -16.07 -11.25 -3.28
C LYS A 186 -15.61 -12.71 -3.26
N ALA A 187 -15.41 -13.31 -4.44
CA ALA A 187 -14.96 -14.70 -4.55
C ALA A 187 -13.56 -14.88 -3.96
N TRP A 188 -12.66 -13.93 -4.20
CA TRP A 188 -11.32 -13.94 -3.63
C TRP A 188 -11.35 -13.87 -2.10
N TRP A 189 -12.04 -12.88 -1.52
CA TRP A 189 -12.15 -12.77 -0.06
C TRP A 189 -12.82 -14.00 0.57
N LEU A 190 -13.85 -14.56 -0.07
CA LEU A 190 -14.48 -15.78 0.41
C LEU A 190 -13.50 -16.97 0.42
N LYS A 191 -12.73 -17.16 -0.67
CA LYS A 191 -11.67 -18.17 -0.75
C LYS A 191 -10.69 -17.98 0.42
N GLN A 192 -10.21 -16.76 0.62
CA GLN A 192 -9.28 -16.44 1.70
C GLN A 192 -9.83 -16.75 3.09
N PHE A 193 -11.09 -16.38 3.39
CA PHE A 193 -11.68 -16.66 4.70
C PHE A 193 -11.98 -18.14 4.94
N LEU A 194 -12.26 -18.92 3.88
CA LEU A 194 -12.41 -20.36 3.98
C LEU A 194 -11.07 -21.06 4.21
N THR A 195 -10.01 -20.60 3.55
CA THR A 195 -8.65 -21.12 3.75
C THR A 195 -8.10 -20.75 5.12
N TYR A 196 -8.36 -19.52 5.59
CA TYR A 196 -7.83 -18.98 6.83
C TYR A 196 -8.95 -18.53 7.80
N PRO A 197 -9.72 -19.47 8.36
CA PRO A 197 -10.94 -19.19 9.13
C PRO A 197 -10.70 -18.53 10.48
N GLN A 198 -9.45 -18.46 10.96
CA GLN A 198 -9.07 -17.77 12.20
C GLN A 198 -8.23 -16.51 11.92
N SER A 199 -8.15 -16.09 10.65
CA SER A 199 -7.34 -14.95 10.28
C SER A 199 -7.95 -13.61 10.65
N HIS A 200 -7.08 -12.61 10.77
CA HIS A 200 -7.43 -11.24 11.07
C HIS A 200 -6.47 -10.23 10.43
N ILE A 201 -7.00 -9.08 10.04
CA ILE A 201 -6.26 -8.02 9.37
C ILE A 201 -6.13 -6.81 10.30
N ILE A 202 -4.93 -6.28 10.39
CA ILE A 202 -4.56 -5.12 11.19
C ILE A 202 -4.22 -4.00 10.22
N PHE A 203 -4.96 -2.89 10.29
CA PHE A 203 -4.67 -1.72 9.46
C PHE A 203 -3.59 -0.90 10.14
N GLU A 204 -2.41 -0.86 9.56
CA GLU A 204 -1.32 -0.13 10.18
C GLU A 204 -1.45 1.37 9.92
N ARG A 205 -1.71 1.74 8.66
CA ARG A 205 -1.61 3.14 8.21
C ARG A 205 -2.52 3.44 7.04
N GLU A 206 -2.97 4.68 6.96
CA GLU A 206 -3.69 5.23 5.82
C GLU A 206 -3.01 6.52 5.34
N VAL A 207 -2.85 6.64 4.02
CA VAL A 207 -2.49 7.89 3.35
C VAL A 207 -3.56 8.19 2.31
N ALA A 208 -4.24 9.33 2.45
CA ALA A 208 -5.32 9.72 1.55
C ALA A 208 -5.05 11.08 0.90
N PHE A 209 -5.42 11.21 -0.37
CA PHE A 209 -5.45 12.48 -1.09
C PHE A 209 -6.51 12.47 -2.18
N GLY A 210 -7.43 13.43 -2.12
CA GLY A 210 -8.60 13.44 -3.01
C GLY A 210 -9.42 12.16 -2.83
N GLY A 211 -9.89 11.57 -3.93
CA GLY A 211 -10.57 10.27 -3.90
C GLY A 211 -9.64 9.07 -3.71
N HIS A 212 -8.32 9.26 -3.62
CA HIS A 212 -7.38 8.15 -3.51
C HIS A 212 -6.99 7.85 -2.06
N ILE A 213 -6.96 6.56 -1.70
CA ILE A 213 -6.55 6.07 -0.39
C ILE A 213 -5.53 4.95 -0.59
N ALA A 214 -4.33 5.06 -0.02
CA ALA A 214 -3.41 3.96 0.16
C ALA A 214 -3.51 3.48 1.62
N LEU A 215 -3.80 2.21 1.79
CA LEU A 215 -3.94 1.55 3.07
C LEU A 215 -2.85 0.50 3.23
N LEU A 216 -2.03 0.60 4.28
CA LEU A 216 -1.07 -0.42 4.66
C LEU A 216 -1.69 -1.31 5.75
N TRP A 217 -1.57 -2.62 5.60
CA TRP A 217 -2.13 -3.57 6.53
C TRP A 217 -1.28 -4.83 6.68
N GLN A 218 -1.48 -5.53 7.79
CA GLN A 218 -0.88 -6.81 8.10
C GLN A 218 -1.99 -7.84 8.27
N TRP A 219 -1.78 -9.04 7.75
CA TRP A 219 -2.74 -10.11 7.87
C TRP A 219 -2.10 -11.31 8.58
N GLY A 220 -2.58 -11.57 9.80
CA GLY A 220 -2.30 -12.82 10.50
C GLY A 220 -3.20 -13.91 9.93
N ARG A 221 -2.68 -14.72 9.01
CA ARG A 221 -3.39 -15.85 8.43
C ARG A 221 -3.22 -17.07 9.32
N ILE A 222 -4.33 -17.70 9.67
CA ILE A 222 -4.36 -18.92 10.49
C ILE A 222 -5.27 -19.91 9.78
N ASP A 223 -4.69 -21.00 9.28
CA ASP A 223 -5.41 -22.03 8.53
C ASP A 223 -6.24 -22.96 9.44
N GLY A 224 -6.96 -23.92 8.83
CA GLY A 224 -7.76 -24.90 9.56
C GLY A 224 -6.95 -25.86 10.45
N GLN A 225 -5.63 -25.93 10.28
CA GLN A 225 -4.71 -26.72 11.10
C GLN A 225 -4.03 -25.88 12.19
N GLY A 226 -4.29 -24.56 12.23
CA GLY A 226 -3.69 -23.63 13.16
C GLY A 226 -2.31 -23.11 12.73
N VAL A 227 -1.86 -23.41 11.51
CA VAL A 227 -0.60 -22.89 10.96
C VAL A 227 -0.74 -21.40 10.74
N ARG A 228 0.23 -20.64 11.27
CA ARG A 228 0.24 -19.18 11.21
C ARG A 228 1.21 -18.71 10.13
N THR A 229 0.72 -17.85 9.25
CA THR A 229 1.56 -17.07 8.34
C THR A 229 1.23 -15.59 8.47
N ARG A 230 2.21 -14.74 8.22
CA ARG A 230 2.03 -13.29 8.24
C ARG A 230 2.18 -12.78 6.82
N VAL A 231 1.25 -11.94 6.40
CA VAL A 231 1.28 -11.28 5.09
C VAL A 231 1.27 -9.80 5.32
N THR A 232 2.20 -9.09 4.68
CA THR A 232 2.09 -7.64 4.56
C THR A 232 1.32 -7.34 3.30
N GLY A 233 0.37 -6.42 3.36
CA GLY A 233 -0.36 -6.01 2.18
C GLY A 233 -0.61 -4.53 2.14
N SER A 234 -0.90 -4.06 0.94
CA SER A 234 -1.38 -2.70 0.75
C SER A 234 -2.56 -2.70 -0.22
N SER A 235 -3.50 -1.79 0.02
CA SER A 235 -4.62 -1.53 -0.87
C SER A 235 -4.58 -0.10 -1.37
N LEU A 236 -4.65 0.06 -2.68
CA LEU A 236 -4.81 1.35 -3.36
C LEU A 236 -6.25 1.48 -3.83
N LEU A 237 -6.97 2.42 -3.24
CA LEU A 237 -8.38 2.67 -3.50
C LEU A 237 -8.56 3.96 -4.29
N ASN A 238 -9.57 3.99 -5.13
CA ASN A 238 -10.12 5.21 -5.68
C ASN A 238 -11.63 5.25 -5.42
N SER A 239 -12.05 6.20 -4.60
CA SER A 239 -13.43 6.43 -4.23
C SER A 239 -14.06 7.51 -5.11
N VAL A 240 -15.27 7.24 -5.57
CA VAL A 240 -16.13 8.16 -6.32
C VAL A 240 -17.46 8.21 -5.60
N ASP A 241 -17.95 9.41 -5.25
CA ASP A 241 -19.22 9.60 -4.51
C ASP A 241 -19.32 8.77 -3.22
N GLY A 242 -18.21 8.67 -2.48
CA GLY A 242 -18.15 7.95 -1.20
C GLY A 242 -18.10 6.42 -1.32
N ARG A 243 -18.07 5.85 -2.53
CA ARG A 243 -17.95 4.40 -2.77
C ARG A 243 -16.68 4.08 -3.54
N ILE A 244 -16.08 2.92 -3.27
CA ILE A 244 -14.86 2.45 -3.93
C ILE A 244 -15.19 2.03 -5.37
N ALA A 245 -14.60 2.73 -6.33
CA ALA A 245 -14.74 2.47 -7.77
C ALA A 245 -13.56 1.68 -8.35
N VAL A 246 -12.37 1.82 -7.75
CA VAL A 246 -11.19 1.03 -8.11
C VAL A 246 -10.52 0.56 -6.83
N GLU A 247 -10.13 -0.70 -6.79
CA GLU A 247 -9.24 -1.23 -5.75
C GLU A 247 -8.14 -2.06 -6.40
N THR A 248 -6.90 -1.79 -6.02
CA THR A 248 -5.75 -2.66 -6.30
C THR A 248 -5.22 -3.17 -4.96
N LEU A 249 -5.09 -4.47 -4.82
CA LEU A 249 -4.61 -5.15 -3.63
C LEU A 249 -3.30 -5.86 -3.94
N LEU A 250 -2.26 -5.56 -3.16
CA LEU A 250 -0.96 -6.22 -3.22
C LEU A 250 -0.69 -6.92 -1.91
N THR A 251 -0.08 -8.09 -1.99
CA THR A 251 0.32 -8.91 -0.85
C THR A 251 1.75 -9.38 -1.04
N ASP A 252 2.48 -9.39 0.06
CA ASP A 252 3.81 -9.95 0.15
C ASP A 252 3.83 -10.97 1.30
N GLU A 253 4.13 -12.21 0.93
CA GLU A 253 4.30 -13.34 1.83
C GLU A 253 5.82 -13.48 2.04
N GLY A 254 6.35 -12.76 3.02
CA GLY A 254 7.77 -12.77 3.34
C GLY A 254 8.33 -14.14 3.69
#